data_AF-A0A0H3CPU1-F1
#
_entry.id   AF-A0A0H3CPU1-F1
#
_cell.length_a   1.000
_cell.length_b   1.000
_cell.length_c   1.000
_cell.angle_alpha   90.00
_cell.angle_beta   90.00
_cell.angle_gamma   90.00
#
_symmetry.space_group_name_H-M   'P 1'
#
loop_
_entity.id
_entity.type
_entity.pdbx_description
1 polymer ?
#
loop_
_entity_poly.entity_id
_entity_poly.type
_entity_poly.pdbx_seq_one_letter_code
_entity_poly.pdbx_strand_id
1 'polypeptide(L)' 'MHYGHGWIMGKDGKRWHPCRSQDELLADLSTNKQGKSWLLKALRRLFH' A
#
# COMPACT_ATOMS: atom_id res chain seq x y z
N MET A 1 15.25 9.64 20.77
CA MET A 1 15.53 9.51 19.32
C MET A 1 14.74 10.60 18.62
N HIS A 2 15.40 11.66 18.12
CA HIS A 2 14.72 12.83 17.57
C HIS A 2 14.72 12.75 16.04
N TYR A 3 13.57 12.46 15.45
CA TYR A 3 13.40 12.43 13.99
C TYR A 3 13.09 13.85 13.53
N GLY A 4 14.13 14.69 13.45
CA GLY A 4 13.99 16.06 12.94
C GLY A 4 13.43 16.06 11.51
N HIS A 5 12.78 17.15 11.09
CA HIS A 5 12.34 17.40 9.71
C HIS A 5 11.21 16.49 9.19
N GLY A 6 10.28 16.04 10.05
CA GLY A 6 9.06 15.33 9.61
C GLY A 6 9.26 13.84 9.28
N TRP A 7 10.35 13.24 9.73
CA TRP A 7 10.55 11.79 9.66
C TRP A 7 9.74 11.07 10.75
N ILE A 8 9.11 9.96 10.37
CA ILE A 8 8.31 9.09 11.24
C ILE A 8 8.99 7.73 11.30
N MET A 9 9.09 7.13 12.48
CA MET A 9 9.56 5.75 12.61
C MET A 9 8.39 4.78 12.38
N GLY A 10 8.53 3.91 11.38
CA GLY A 10 7.64 2.80 11.11
C GLY A 10 7.74 1.72 12.18
N LYS A 11 6.74 0.83 12.20
CA LYS A 11 6.66 -0.29 13.17
C LYS A 11 7.81 -1.29 13.06
N ASP A 12 8.50 -1.32 11.92
CA ASP A 12 9.67 -2.14 11.63
C ASP A 12 11.01 -1.42 11.93
N GLY A 13 10.95 -0.23 12.53
CA GLY A 13 12.12 0.61 12.78
C GLY A 13 12.65 1.33 11.54
N LYS A 14 12.00 1.18 10.37
CA LYS A 14 12.35 1.98 9.19
C LYS A 14 11.88 3.42 9.36
N ARG A 15 12.58 4.34 8.69
CA ARG A 15 12.20 5.76 8.67
C ARG A 15 11.34 6.03 7.46
N TRP A 16 10.23 6.74 7.68
CA TRP A 16 9.27 7.13 6.66
C TRP A 16 9.17 8.66 6.63
N HIS A 17 9.08 9.25 5.45
CA HIS A 17 8.85 10.69 5.31
C HIS A 17 7.78 10.94 4.24
N PRO A 18 6.69 11.69 4.54
CA PRO A 18 5.53 11.81 3.65
C PRO A 18 5.85 12.22 2.21
N CYS A 19 6.83 13.13 2.04
CA CYS A 19 7.22 13.62 0.71
C CYS A 19 8.24 12.72 0.00
N ARG A 20 9.00 11.90 0.74
CA ARG A 20 10.08 11.07 0.18
C ARG A 20 9.75 9.59 0.03
N SER A 21 8.75 9.10 0.78
CA SER A 21 8.29 7.72 0.80
C SER A 21 6.85 7.60 0.28
N GLN A 22 6.43 8.56 -0.56
CA GLN A 22 5.08 8.60 -1.13
C GLN A 22 4.88 7.47 -2.15
N ASP A 23 5.91 7.16 -2.92
CA ASP A 23 5.96 6.07 -3.89
C ASP A 23 5.74 4.71 -3.22
N GLU A 24 6.35 4.45 -2.07
CA GLU A 24 6.13 3.24 -1.28
C GLU A 24 4.67 3.12 -0.82
N LEU A 25 4.07 4.22 -0.38
CA LEU A 25 2.65 4.27 -0.02
C LEU A 25 1.73 4.05 -1.23
N LEU A 26 2.05 4.67 -2.38
CA LEU A 26 1.30 4.48 -3.62
C LEU A 26 1.40 3.04 -4.13
N ALA A 27 2.58 2.42 -4.02
CA ALA A 27 2.80 1.02 -4.36
C ALA A 27 1.92 0.11 -3.48
N ASP A 28 1.94 0.29 -2.16
CA ASP A 28 1.14 -0.50 -1.23
C ASP A 28 -0.37 -0.37 -1.51
N LEU A 29 -0.86 0.87 -1.67
CA LEU A 29 -2.26 1.13 -2.07
C LEU A 29 -2.61 0.53 -3.43
N SER A 30 -1.69 0.51 -4.39
CA SER A 30 -1.90 -0.07 -5.71
C SER A 30 -1.92 -1.60 -5.66
N THR A 31 -1.06 -2.22 -4.85
CA THR A 31 -1.04 -3.68 -4.68
C THR A 31 -2.25 -4.17 -3.90
N ASN A 32 -2.76 -3.41 -2.93
CA ASN A 32 -3.98 -3.73 -2.20
C ASN A 32 -5.25 -3.66 -3.09
N LYS A 33 -5.16 -3.00 -4.25
CA LYS A 33 -6.24 -2.92 -5.26
C LYS A 33 -6.37 -4.15 -6.16
N GLN A 34 -5.70 -5.27 -5.88
CA GLN A 34 -6.16 -6.56 -6.40
C GLN A 34 -7.45 -6.97 -5.67
N GLY A 35 -8.52 -6.21 -5.93
CA GLY A 35 -9.86 -6.47 -5.47
C GLY A 35 -10.23 -7.88 -5.85
N LYS A 36 -10.37 -8.72 -4.81
CA LYS A 36 -11.09 -9.99 -4.81
C LYS A 36 -10.96 -10.72 -6.16
N SER A 37 -9.79 -11.29 -6.43
CA SER A 37 -9.60 -12.18 -7.60
C SER A 37 -10.72 -13.24 -7.72
N TRP A 38 -11.29 -13.65 -6.58
CA TRP A 38 -12.47 -14.52 -6.52
C TRP A 38 -13.74 -13.91 -7.12
N LEU A 39 -13.98 -12.60 -6.97
CA LEU A 39 -15.13 -11.90 -7.54
C LEU A 39 -15.04 -11.86 -9.06
N LEU A 40 -13.85 -11.57 -9.61
CA LEU A 40 -13.60 -11.65 -11.05
C LEU A 40 -13.82 -13.07 -11.59
N LYS A 41 -13.39 -14.11 -10.86
CA LYS A 41 -13.64 -15.51 -11.21
C LYS A 41 -15.13 -15.87 -11.16
N ALA A 42 -15.87 -15.35 -10.18
CA ALA A 42 -17.31 -15.58 -10.05
C ALA A 42 -18.11 -14.92 -11.19
N LEU A 43 -17.83 -13.65 -11.50
CA LEU A 43 -18.47 -12.95 -12.60
C LEU A 43 -18.24 -13.66 -13.95
N ARG A 44 -17.00 -14.12 -14.22
CA ARG A 44 -16.71 -14.88 -15.45
C ARG A 44 -17.51 -16.18 -15.59
N ARG A 45 -17.88 -16.83 -14.48
CA ARG A 45 -18.71 -18.06 -14.49
C ARG A 45 -20.21 -17.78 -14.60
N LEU A 46 -20.66 -16.57 -14.30
CA LEU A 46 -22.06 -16.16 -14.38
C LEU A 46 -22.45 -15.66 -15.79
N PHE A 47 -21.47 -15.12 -16.52
CA PHE A 47 -21.66 -14.58 -17.88
C PHE A 47 -21.13 -15.51 -18.99
N HIS A 48 -20.84 -16.78 -18.67
CA HIS A 48 -20.53 -17.85 -19.61
C HIS A 48 -21.49 -19.00 -19.37
#